data_AF-A0A7W1A3X6-F1
#
_entry.id   AF-A0A7W1A3X6-F1
#
_cell.length_a   1.000
_cell.length_b   1.000
_cell.length_c   1.000
_cell.angle_alpha   90.00
_cell.angle_beta   90.00
_cell.angle_gamma   90.00
#
_symmetry.space_group_name_H-M   'P 1'
#
loop_
_entity.id
_entity.type
_entity.pdbx_description
1 polymer ?
#
loop_
_entity_poly.entity_id
_entity_poly.type
_entity_poly.pdbx_seq_one_letter_code
_entity_poly.pdbx_strand_id
1 'polypeptide(L)'
;MHHTSRVSLALVLTLSACSLIKVNGKPLGGSASSPSPEPTEASPSPQPSHVSSSPEHDDEAPQNATPEERAEWRKGYHARRAERERKQAAEQSRLVAESRKGQPGWCQEYRISESVEIDLSKLKDLESTAYDESDNANHFAAFMCSTRGKHRELKPKVLELRAKWMKAQGFDEQDFLAKVRSLDWDGKKYASFPGPVSQMESADAIKLDRLGSQASMLARFSYADVCTDMSRGGNNSLLAKIGCSRESLDRAKAFAEIDATAGITPGVRFQLRKLVRTTVQDHDKLRAEIAALAKDEPGIAQLVAIADAQRKEWAAPSAERTKLVAQLEAMEAATAANKRSGFTGCEATTYAAWADQVKGATFSKATDSNAVNVVMTAAFRDADSYLAFQALVLCAKGSGVSSVIETDGSAIVRRGPRTATMAAWVAARDSIKFDNKAHDGVVPHSSFFLRGRVLEGTIAKLTPAGETLTISFKQELFKRKDCVASKKTGKLGFYTDGRAYAEEVCTKFEMVTHDSSPEDISVPAFWAKGLKPGMFLLVSQDQGFPIAALNAREGAGTWALGAPVK
;
A
#
# COMPACT_ATOMS: atom_id res chain seq x y z
N MET A 1 44.71 22.82 19.88
CA MET A 1 45.06 22.46 18.48
C MET A 1 43.76 22.19 17.74
N HIS A 2 43.28 23.21 17.03
CA HIS A 2 42.03 23.19 16.27
C HIS A 2 42.32 22.77 14.84
N HIS A 3 41.68 21.72 14.35
CA HIS A 3 41.57 21.46 12.91
C HIS A 3 40.14 21.64 12.45
N THR A 4 39.90 22.82 11.87
CA THR A 4 38.76 23.15 11.02
C THR A 4 39.07 22.71 9.58
N SER A 5 38.29 21.78 9.03
CA SER A 5 38.20 21.58 7.58
C SER A 5 36.81 21.98 7.11
N ARG A 6 36.74 23.14 6.45
CA ARG A 6 35.61 23.58 5.64
C ARG A 6 35.81 23.02 4.24
N VAL A 7 34.85 22.24 3.75
CA VAL A 7 34.72 21.96 2.31
C VAL A 7 33.42 22.60 1.86
N SER A 8 33.56 23.71 1.12
CA SER A 8 32.51 24.34 0.36
C SER A 8 32.34 23.58 -0.95
N LEU A 9 31.15 23.03 -1.20
CA LEU A 9 30.77 22.54 -2.52
C LEU A 9 29.59 23.37 -3.01
N ALA A 10 29.85 24.24 -3.98
CA ALA A 10 28.86 24.94 -4.75
C ALA A 10 28.27 23.96 -5.79
N LEU A 11 26.94 23.81 -5.81
CA LEU A 11 26.25 23.07 -6.87
C LEU A 11 25.41 24.05 -7.69
N VAL A 12 25.75 24.11 -8.98
CA VAL A 12 25.12 24.91 -10.02
C VAL A 12 23.77 24.29 -10.41
N LEU A 13 22.73 25.13 -10.40
CA LEU A 13 21.39 24.84 -10.93
C LEU A 13 21.41 24.97 -12.46
N THR A 14 21.08 23.90 -13.18
CA THR A 14 20.65 23.97 -14.58
C THR A 14 19.23 23.44 -14.70
N LEU A 15 18.29 24.36 -14.87
CA LEU A 15 16.92 24.13 -15.33
C LEU A 15 16.97 23.78 -16.82
N SER A 16 16.39 22.64 -17.20
CA SER A 16 16.05 22.37 -18.61
C SER A 16 14.58 22.03 -18.71
N ALA A 17 13.83 22.97 -19.29
CA ALA A 17 12.45 22.81 -19.70
C ALA A 17 12.41 22.08 -21.04
N CYS A 18 11.53 21.08 -21.20
CA CYS A 18 11.10 20.60 -22.51
C CYS A 18 9.59 20.36 -22.52
N SER A 19 9.03 20.73 -23.66
CA SER A 19 7.64 21.09 -23.90
C SER A 19 6.73 19.92 -24.26
N LEU A 20 5.45 20.15 -23.98
CA LEU A 20 4.22 19.62 -24.59
C LEU A 20 4.35 19.00 -26.00
N ILE A 21 3.78 17.80 -26.17
CA ILE A 21 3.19 17.36 -27.44
C ILE A 21 1.74 16.91 -27.17
N LYS A 22 0.78 17.68 -27.70
CA LYS A 22 -0.62 17.29 -27.90
C LYS A 22 -0.70 16.45 -29.17
N VAL A 23 -1.43 15.34 -29.13
CA VAL A 23 -1.93 14.68 -30.36
C VAL A 23 -3.44 14.53 -30.25
N ASN A 24 -4.14 15.25 -31.13
CA ASN A 24 -5.56 15.08 -31.43
C ASN A 24 -5.76 13.83 -32.28
N GLY A 25 -6.87 13.12 -32.07
CA GLY A 25 -7.35 12.09 -33.00
C GLY A 25 -8.69 11.52 -32.59
N LYS A 26 -9.74 11.90 -33.32
CA LYS A 26 -11.12 11.36 -33.29
C LYS A 26 -11.44 10.94 -34.76
N PRO A 27 -12.57 10.28 -35.05
CA PRO A 27 -12.91 8.87 -34.87
C PRO A 27 -13.04 8.13 -36.23
N LEU A 28 -13.08 6.79 -36.21
CA LEU A 28 -13.63 5.95 -37.27
C LEU A 28 -14.35 4.80 -36.53
N GLY A 29 -15.61 4.46 -36.77
CA GLY A 29 -16.30 4.35 -38.05
C GLY A 29 -16.75 2.88 -38.12
N GLY A 30 -18.06 2.64 -38.11
CA GLY A 30 -18.64 1.30 -37.97
C GLY A 30 -18.56 0.42 -39.22
N SER A 31 -18.72 -0.89 -39.01
CA SER A 31 -19.25 -1.87 -39.96
C SER A 31 -19.46 -3.17 -39.20
N ALA A 32 -20.69 -3.65 -39.08
CA ALA A 32 -21.41 -4.44 -40.08
C ALA A 32 -21.30 -5.94 -39.72
N SER A 33 -22.38 -6.41 -39.12
CA SER A 33 -22.75 -7.80 -38.90
C SER A 33 -23.13 -8.48 -40.21
N SER A 34 -22.61 -9.69 -40.46
CA SER A 34 -23.10 -10.71 -41.42
C SER A 34 -22.19 -11.96 -41.34
N PRO A 35 -22.61 -13.14 -41.83
CA PRO A 35 -23.22 -14.19 -41.02
C PRO A 35 -22.37 -15.47 -40.96
N SER A 36 -22.77 -16.41 -40.11
CA SER A 36 -22.29 -17.80 -40.09
C SER A 36 -22.43 -18.49 -41.45
N PRO A 37 -21.47 -19.37 -41.78
CA PRO A 37 -21.76 -20.57 -42.54
C PRO A 37 -21.55 -21.84 -41.70
N GLU A 38 -22.50 -22.75 -41.87
CA GLU A 38 -22.53 -24.15 -41.46
C GLU A 38 -21.37 -25.00 -42.04
N PRO A 39 -21.13 -26.19 -41.47
CA PRO A 39 -19.89 -26.93 -41.66
C PRO A 39 -19.88 -27.72 -42.97
N THR A 40 -18.77 -27.65 -43.71
CA THR A 40 -18.52 -28.51 -44.86
C THR A 40 -17.63 -29.68 -44.48
N GLU A 41 -18.02 -30.83 -45.02
CA GLU A 41 -17.54 -32.18 -44.79
C GLU A 41 -16.01 -32.37 -44.81
N ALA A 42 -15.58 -33.27 -43.93
CA ALA A 42 -14.23 -33.77 -43.81
C ALA A 42 -13.78 -34.50 -45.08
N SER A 43 -12.67 -34.04 -45.67
CA SER A 43 -11.83 -34.86 -46.55
C SER A 43 -10.79 -35.60 -45.70
N PRO A 44 -10.65 -36.93 -45.81
CA PRO A 44 -9.62 -37.66 -45.10
C PRO A 44 -8.24 -37.37 -45.71
N SER A 45 -7.32 -36.87 -44.89
CA SER A 45 -5.90 -36.82 -45.23
C SER A 45 -5.34 -38.26 -45.32
N PRO A 46 -4.38 -38.52 -46.22
CA PRO A 46 -3.82 -39.84 -46.39
C PRO A 46 -3.05 -40.23 -45.12
N GLN A 47 -3.48 -41.30 -44.45
CA GLN A 47 -2.65 -41.97 -43.46
C GLN A 47 -1.36 -42.41 -44.17
N PRO A 48 -0.17 -42.06 -43.65
CA PRO A 48 1.04 -42.74 -44.09
C PRO A 48 0.86 -44.22 -43.74
N SER A 49 0.82 -45.05 -44.77
CA SER A 49 0.89 -46.50 -44.63
C SER A 49 2.20 -46.84 -43.91
N HIS A 50 2.12 -46.98 -42.60
CA HIS A 50 3.12 -47.71 -41.83
C HIS A 50 3.07 -49.14 -42.34
N VAL A 51 3.93 -49.44 -43.31
CA VAL A 51 4.36 -50.81 -43.61
C VAL A 51 5.03 -51.31 -42.34
N SER A 52 4.22 -51.90 -41.45
CA SER A 52 4.70 -52.78 -40.40
C SER A 52 5.15 -54.06 -41.09
N SER A 53 6.33 -54.01 -41.71
CA SER A 53 7.07 -55.23 -42.03
C SER A 53 7.53 -55.81 -40.69
N SER A 54 6.63 -56.53 -40.01
CA SER A 54 7.00 -57.41 -38.90
C SER A 54 8.07 -58.35 -39.43
N PRO A 55 9.31 -58.31 -38.92
CA PRO A 55 10.31 -59.32 -39.21
C PRO A 55 10.02 -60.52 -38.31
N GLU A 56 8.85 -61.15 -38.47
CA GLU A 56 8.38 -62.22 -37.57
C GLU A 56 8.57 -63.63 -38.15
N HIS A 57 9.14 -63.79 -39.34
CA HIS A 57 9.33 -65.12 -39.95
C HIS A 57 10.68 -65.80 -39.68
N ASP A 58 11.63 -65.15 -39.01
CA ASP A 58 12.92 -65.75 -38.63
C ASP A 58 13.00 -66.17 -37.15
N ASP A 59 11.87 -66.12 -36.43
CA ASP A 59 11.81 -66.26 -34.98
C ASP A 59 11.31 -67.65 -34.52
N GLU A 60 11.03 -68.56 -35.47
CA GLU A 60 10.70 -69.96 -35.16
C GLU A 60 11.92 -70.87 -35.29
N ALA A 61 12.15 -71.69 -34.27
CA ALA A 61 13.15 -72.75 -34.36
C ALA A 61 12.76 -73.73 -35.48
N PRO A 62 13.73 -74.31 -36.23
CA PRO A 62 13.40 -75.25 -37.31
C PRO A 62 12.52 -76.37 -36.79
N GLN A 63 11.36 -76.59 -37.41
CA GLN A 63 10.33 -77.52 -36.92
C GLN A 63 10.84 -78.97 -36.78
N ASN A 64 11.91 -79.32 -37.50
CA ASN A 64 12.53 -80.66 -37.52
C ASN A 64 13.87 -80.76 -36.77
N ALA A 65 14.26 -79.74 -35.98
CA ALA A 65 15.53 -79.74 -35.26
C ALA A 65 15.50 -80.64 -34.00
N THR A 66 16.60 -81.36 -33.77
CA THR A 66 16.86 -82.10 -32.53
C THR A 66 16.86 -81.16 -31.31
N PRO A 67 16.69 -81.67 -30.07
CA PRO A 67 16.74 -80.83 -28.87
C PRO A 67 18.03 -80.02 -28.73
N GLU A 68 19.17 -80.58 -29.13
CA GLU A 68 20.49 -79.92 -29.11
C GLU A 68 20.55 -78.79 -30.14
N GLU A 69 20.13 -79.04 -31.38
CA GLU A 69 20.04 -78.01 -32.43
C GLU A 69 19.08 -76.88 -32.05
N ARG A 70 17.97 -77.17 -31.34
CA ARG A 70 17.07 -76.14 -30.81
C ARG A 70 17.69 -75.32 -29.71
N ALA A 71 18.48 -75.93 -28.82
CA ALA A 71 19.19 -75.21 -27.76
C ALA A 71 20.26 -74.27 -28.33
N GLU A 72 20.99 -74.72 -29.35
CA GLU A 72 22.00 -73.93 -30.06
C GLU A 72 21.35 -72.80 -30.88
N TRP A 73 20.25 -73.09 -31.58
CA TRP A 73 19.47 -72.09 -32.30
C TRP A 73 18.94 -71.00 -31.35
N ARG A 74 18.43 -71.36 -30.16
CA ARG A 74 17.97 -70.39 -29.14
C ARG A 74 19.09 -69.48 -28.66
N LYS A 75 20.28 -70.02 -28.41
CA LYS A 75 21.46 -69.21 -28.04
C LYS A 75 21.81 -68.22 -29.15
N GLY A 76 21.85 -68.67 -30.41
CA GLY A 76 22.10 -67.81 -31.56
C GLY A 76 21.00 -66.77 -31.79
N TYR A 77 19.73 -67.14 -31.59
CA TYR A 77 18.57 -66.27 -31.70
C TYR A 77 18.64 -65.12 -30.67
N HIS A 78 18.85 -65.44 -29.39
CA HIS A 78 18.97 -64.42 -28.35
C HIS A 78 20.18 -63.50 -28.57
N ALA A 79 21.31 -64.03 -29.05
CA ALA A 79 22.47 -63.22 -29.40
C ALA A 79 22.17 -62.24 -30.54
N ARG A 80 21.52 -62.70 -31.63
CA ARG A 80 21.12 -61.84 -32.76
C ARG A 80 20.07 -60.81 -32.36
N ARG A 81 19.10 -61.18 -31.52
CA ARG A 81 18.10 -60.24 -30.98
C ARG A 81 18.76 -59.17 -30.11
N ALA A 82 19.63 -59.56 -29.19
CA ALA A 82 20.37 -58.62 -28.35
C ALA A 82 21.27 -57.68 -29.19
N GLU A 83 21.86 -58.18 -30.28
CA GLU A 83 22.63 -57.33 -31.21
C GLU A 83 21.73 -56.35 -31.98
N ARG A 84 20.56 -56.78 -32.46
CA ARG A 84 19.57 -55.88 -33.10
C ARG A 84 19.09 -54.81 -32.14
N GLU A 85 18.75 -55.18 -30.91
CA GLU A 85 18.35 -54.24 -29.85
C GLU A 85 19.47 -53.25 -29.52
N ARG A 86 20.74 -53.71 -29.42
CA ARG A 86 21.90 -52.82 -29.25
C ARG A 86 22.11 -51.87 -30.43
N LYS A 87 21.97 -52.36 -31.67
CA LYS A 87 22.09 -51.54 -32.88
C LYS A 87 20.97 -50.50 -32.96
N GLN A 88 19.74 -50.88 -32.64
CA GLN A 88 18.60 -49.96 -32.57
C GLN A 88 18.78 -48.92 -31.45
N ALA A 89 19.23 -49.34 -30.26
CA ALA A 89 19.51 -48.43 -29.15
C ALA A 89 20.67 -47.47 -29.48
N ALA A 90 21.72 -47.96 -30.15
CA ALA A 90 22.85 -47.14 -30.60
C ALA A 90 22.44 -46.14 -31.69
N GLU A 91 21.61 -46.55 -32.65
CA GLU A 91 21.12 -45.66 -33.69
C GLU A 91 20.15 -44.62 -33.13
N GLN A 92 19.22 -45.01 -32.24
CA GLN A 92 18.40 -44.06 -31.50
C GLN A 92 19.26 -43.08 -30.68
N SER A 93 20.30 -43.58 -30.01
CA SER A 93 21.23 -42.72 -29.25
C SER A 93 22.01 -41.77 -30.17
N ARG A 94 22.40 -42.22 -31.37
CA ARG A 94 23.07 -41.39 -32.38
C ARG A 94 22.13 -40.30 -32.91
N LEU A 95 20.90 -40.65 -33.27
CA LEU A 95 19.89 -39.71 -33.73
C LEU A 95 19.56 -38.66 -32.65
N VAL A 96 19.47 -39.07 -31.39
CA VAL A 96 19.31 -38.15 -30.25
C VAL A 96 20.57 -37.29 -30.04
N ALA A 97 21.78 -37.83 -30.21
CA ALA A 97 23.01 -37.05 -30.10
C ALA A 97 23.18 -36.04 -31.25
N GLU A 98 22.77 -36.41 -32.47
CA GLU A 98 22.76 -35.54 -33.64
C GLU A 98 21.68 -34.45 -33.56
N SER A 99 20.46 -34.77 -33.08
CA SER A 99 19.42 -33.75 -32.83
C SER A 99 19.84 -32.73 -31.76
N ARG A 100 20.72 -33.15 -30.84
CA ARG A 100 21.29 -32.31 -29.79
C ARG A 100 22.44 -31.41 -30.24
N LYS A 101 23.12 -31.68 -31.36
CA LYS A 101 24.22 -30.84 -31.86
C LYS A 101 23.69 -29.47 -32.26
N GLY A 102 24.08 -28.43 -31.50
CA GLY A 102 23.70 -27.04 -31.75
C GLY A 102 22.48 -26.54 -30.97
N GLN A 103 21.94 -27.30 -30.02
CA GLN A 103 21.00 -26.76 -29.03
C GLN A 103 21.74 -25.84 -28.03
N PRO A 104 21.11 -24.77 -27.50
CA PRO A 104 21.66 -24.07 -26.34
C PRO A 104 21.83 -25.08 -25.19
N GLY A 105 22.91 -24.95 -24.41
CA GLY A 105 23.13 -25.85 -23.26
C GLY A 105 21.91 -25.95 -22.34
N TRP A 106 21.13 -24.88 -22.25
CA TRP A 106 19.92 -24.85 -21.43
C TRP A 106 18.73 -25.68 -21.96
N CYS A 107 18.60 -25.93 -23.28
CA CYS A 107 17.56 -26.85 -23.77
C CYS A 107 17.81 -28.28 -23.28
N GLN A 108 19.09 -28.67 -23.19
CA GLN A 108 19.51 -29.97 -22.69
C GLN A 108 19.44 -30.03 -21.16
N GLU A 109 19.86 -28.95 -20.49
CA GLU A 109 19.82 -28.82 -19.03
C GLU A 109 18.40 -28.96 -18.47
N TYR A 110 17.39 -28.40 -19.15
CA TYR A 110 16.01 -28.39 -18.65
C TYR A 110 15.12 -29.52 -19.17
N ARG A 111 15.68 -30.48 -19.92
CA ARG A 111 14.95 -31.64 -20.45
C ARG A 111 13.62 -31.26 -21.13
N ILE A 112 13.57 -30.11 -21.80
CA ILE A 112 12.39 -29.68 -22.54
C ILE A 112 12.22 -30.70 -23.68
N SER A 113 11.21 -31.55 -23.59
CA SER A 113 11.13 -32.73 -24.46
C SER A 113 10.99 -32.30 -25.92
N GLU A 114 11.78 -32.93 -26.79
CA GLU A 114 11.66 -32.76 -28.25
C GLU A 114 10.31 -33.26 -28.80
N SER A 115 9.48 -33.87 -27.95
CA SER A 115 8.21 -34.49 -28.28
C SER A 115 6.98 -33.59 -28.14
N VAL A 116 7.15 -32.31 -27.77
CA VAL A 116 6.01 -31.38 -27.80
C VAL A 116 5.67 -31.11 -29.25
N GLU A 117 4.57 -31.69 -29.72
CA GLU A 117 4.02 -31.42 -31.04
C GLU A 117 3.75 -29.92 -31.16
N ILE A 118 4.49 -29.24 -32.04
CA ILE A 118 4.34 -27.82 -32.30
C ILE A 118 3.01 -27.63 -33.03
N ASP A 119 2.00 -27.24 -32.27
CA ASP A 119 0.77 -26.72 -32.87
C ASP A 119 0.97 -25.24 -33.22
N LEU A 120 1.11 -24.97 -34.53
CA LEU A 120 1.24 -23.62 -35.06
C LEU A 120 0.03 -22.72 -34.77
N SER A 121 -1.14 -23.29 -34.48
CA SER A 121 -2.30 -22.50 -34.06
C SER A 121 -2.08 -21.90 -32.67
N LYS A 122 -1.40 -22.62 -31.76
CA LYS A 122 -1.00 -22.12 -30.42
C LYS A 122 0.05 -21.02 -30.47
N LEU A 123 0.75 -20.86 -31.60
CA LEU A 123 1.66 -19.73 -31.80
C LEU A 123 0.90 -18.39 -31.89
N LYS A 124 -0.38 -18.40 -32.32
CA LYS A 124 -1.26 -17.22 -32.22
C LYS A 124 -1.69 -16.96 -30.79
N ASP A 125 -1.88 -18.01 -30.00
CA ASP A 125 -2.25 -17.89 -28.59
C ASP A 125 -1.14 -17.21 -27.76
N LEU A 126 0.13 -17.42 -28.14
CA LEU A 126 1.31 -16.73 -27.58
C LEU A 126 1.37 -15.23 -27.92
N GLU A 127 0.64 -14.76 -28.93
CA GLU A 127 0.47 -13.32 -29.18
C GLU A 127 -0.47 -12.67 -28.16
N SER A 128 -1.34 -13.47 -27.54
CA SER A 128 -2.23 -12.97 -26.50
C SER A 128 -1.49 -12.84 -25.18
N THR A 129 -1.68 -11.71 -24.50
CA THR A 129 -1.20 -11.48 -23.13
C THR A 129 -2.09 -12.17 -22.09
N ALA A 130 -3.02 -13.03 -22.50
CA ALA A 130 -4.06 -13.59 -21.64
C ALA A 130 -3.64 -14.88 -20.92
N TYR A 131 -2.60 -15.57 -21.40
CA TYR A 131 -2.07 -16.78 -20.77
C TYR A 131 -1.16 -16.46 -19.58
N ASP A 132 -1.05 -17.41 -18.63
CA ASP A 132 -0.05 -17.35 -17.57
C ASP A 132 1.34 -17.15 -18.18
N GLU A 133 2.08 -16.20 -17.62
CA GLU A 133 3.45 -15.91 -17.99
C GLU A 133 4.36 -17.14 -17.90
N SER A 134 4.04 -18.04 -16.96
CA SER A 134 4.71 -19.33 -16.82
C SER A 134 4.56 -20.20 -18.05
N ASP A 135 3.32 -20.36 -18.49
CA ASP A 135 2.98 -21.20 -19.63
C ASP A 135 3.58 -20.62 -20.90
N ASN A 136 3.49 -19.29 -21.07
CA ASN A 136 4.08 -18.60 -22.21
C ASN A 136 5.61 -18.78 -22.28
N ALA A 137 6.33 -18.59 -21.17
CA ALA A 137 7.78 -18.77 -21.16
C ALA A 137 8.18 -20.21 -21.50
N ASN A 138 7.49 -21.19 -20.91
CA ASN A 138 7.72 -22.61 -21.17
C ASN A 138 7.39 -22.99 -22.63
N HIS A 139 6.30 -22.47 -23.18
CA HIS A 139 5.95 -22.66 -24.59
C HIS A 139 7.00 -22.05 -25.51
N PHE A 140 7.42 -20.81 -25.29
CA PHE A 140 8.49 -20.19 -26.08
C PHE A 140 9.80 -21.00 -26.00
N ALA A 141 10.14 -21.54 -24.82
CA ALA A 141 11.30 -22.39 -24.66
C ALA A 141 11.16 -23.70 -25.46
N ALA A 142 10.00 -24.36 -25.41
CA ALA A 142 9.70 -25.55 -26.21
C ALA A 142 9.75 -25.28 -27.71
N PHE A 143 9.15 -24.18 -28.19
CA PHE A 143 9.23 -23.76 -29.59
C PHE A 143 10.67 -23.43 -30.02
N MET A 144 11.46 -22.78 -29.17
CA MET A 144 12.86 -22.48 -29.48
C MET A 144 13.75 -23.73 -29.55
N CYS A 145 13.53 -24.73 -28.70
CA CYS A 145 14.29 -25.97 -28.75
C CYS A 145 13.90 -26.81 -29.98
N SER A 146 12.61 -26.86 -30.34
CA SER A 146 12.09 -27.63 -31.47
C SER A 146 12.36 -27.00 -32.86
N THR A 147 12.35 -25.66 -32.97
CA THR A 147 12.72 -24.92 -34.21
C THR A 147 14.22 -24.95 -34.53
N ARG A 148 15.04 -25.71 -33.79
CA ARG A 148 16.41 -26.03 -34.22
C ARG A 148 16.50 -27.35 -35.00
N GLY A 149 15.49 -28.22 -34.86
CA GLY A 149 15.38 -29.49 -35.57
C GLY A 149 14.39 -29.43 -36.72
N LYS A 150 13.20 -30.03 -36.53
CA LYS A 150 12.19 -30.28 -37.57
C LYS A 150 11.51 -29.02 -38.16
N HIS A 151 11.73 -27.85 -37.57
CA HIS A 151 10.98 -26.62 -37.86
C HIS A 151 11.86 -25.38 -37.97
N ARG A 152 13.02 -25.50 -38.62
CA ARG A 152 14.04 -24.44 -38.68
C ARG A 152 13.55 -23.14 -39.32
N GLU A 153 12.63 -23.26 -40.26
CA GLU A 153 11.96 -22.16 -40.97
C GLU A 153 11.11 -21.27 -40.04
N LEU A 154 10.61 -21.80 -38.93
CA LEU A 154 9.77 -21.06 -37.98
C LEU A 154 10.58 -20.27 -36.95
N LYS A 155 11.88 -20.53 -36.83
CA LYS A 155 12.76 -19.90 -35.84
C LYS A 155 12.70 -18.37 -35.85
N PRO A 156 12.79 -17.66 -37.00
CA PRO A 156 12.72 -16.20 -37.01
C PRO A 156 11.42 -15.67 -36.42
N LYS A 157 10.28 -16.30 -36.77
CA LYS A 157 8.96 -15.93 -36.27
C LYS A 157 8.82 -16.17 -34.76
N VAL A 158 9.30 -17.32 -34.27
CA VAL A 158 9.30 -17.62 -32.82
C VAL A 158 10.13 -16.59 -32.05
N LEU A 159 11.31 -16.21 -32.56
CA LEU A 159 12.17 -15.21 -31.93
C LEU A 159 11.54 -13.81 -31.95
N GLU A 160 10.88 -13.43 -33.04
CA GLU A 160 10.12 -12.17 -33.15
C GLU A 160 8.98 -12.12 -32.14
N LEU A 161 8.16 -13.17 -32.07
CA LEU A 161 7.03 -13.27 -31.14
C LEU A 161 7.49 -13.27 -29.69
N ARG A 162 8.57 -14.00 -29.39
CA ARG A 162 9.21 -13.97 -28.07
C ARG A 162 9.70 -12.57 -27.73
N ALA A 163 10.40 -11.89 -28.64
CA ALA A 163 10.89 -10.54 -28.40
C ALA A 163 9.74 -9.55 -28.18
N LYS A 164 8.65 -9.68 -28.94
CA LYS A 164 7.43 -8.88 -28.76
C LYS A 164 6.77 -9.15 -27.40
N TRP A 165 6.62 -10.41 -27.01
CA TRP A 165 6.09 -10.81 -25.71
C TRP A 165 6.98 -10.30 -24.57
N MET A 166 8.29 -10.56 -24.62
CA MET A 166 9.26 -10.07 -23.62
C MET A 166 9.21 -8.55 -23.50
N LYS A 167 9.19 -7.82 -24.62
CA LYS A 167 9.04 -6.35 -24.63
C LYS A 167 7.72 -5.90 -24.00
N ALA A 168 6.61 -6.58 -24.28
CA ALA A 168 5.32 -6.29 -23.68
C ALA A 168 5.32 -6.53 -22.16
N GLN A 169 5.98 -7.60 -21.71
CA GLN A 169 6.14 -7.92 -20.29
C GLN A 169 7.20 -7.05 -19.59
N GLY A 170 8.06 -6.36 -20.33
CA GLY A 170 9.22 -5.66 -19.79
C GLY A 170 10.31 -6.61 -19.28
N PHE A 171 10.34 -7.82 -19.82
CA PHE A 171 11.33 -8.85 -19.51
C PHE A 171 12.55 -8.75 -20.42
N ASP A 172 13.69 -9.15 -19.90
CA ASP A 172 14.88 -9.46 -20.71
C ASP A 172 15.25 -10.94 -20.62
N GLU A 173 16.38 -11.28 -21.24
CA GLU A 173 16.84 -12.66 -21.38
C GLU A 173 17.00 -13.36 -20.02
N GLN A 174 17.43 -12.64 -18.98
CA GLN A 174 17.62 -13.23 -17.66
C GLN A 174 16.29 -13.58 -17.00
N ASP A 175 15.27 -12.73 -17.16
CA ASP A 175 13.92 -12.99 -16.64
C ASP A 175 13.28 -14.19 -17.35
N PHE A 176 13.42 -14.26 -18.67
CA PHE A 176 12.95 -15.40 -19.45
C PHE A 176 13.61 -16.69 -18.96
N LEU A 177 14.93 -16.72 -18.84
CA LEU A 177 15.66 -17.90 -18.39
C LEU A 177 15.31 -18.27 -16.95
N ALA A 178 15.14 -17.29 -16.05
CA ALA A 178 14.69 -17.53 -14.69
C ALA A 178 13.34 -18.25 -14.68
N LYS A 179 12.42 -17.83 -15.56
CA LYS A 179 11.10 -18.45 -15.65
C LYS A 179 11.12 -19.85 -16.24
N VAL A 180 11.84 -20.05 -17.34
CA VAL A 180 12.02 -21.37 -17.98
C VAL A 180 12.64 -22.38 -17.03
N ARG A 181 13.58 -21.92 -16.19
CA ARG A 181 14.20 -22.72 -15.15
C ARG A 181 13.29 -23.01 -13.96
N SER A 182 12.11 -22.38 -13.91
CA SER A 182 11.25 -22.37 -12.72
C SER A 182 12.05 -21.96 -11.47
N LEU A 183 12.96 -21.00 -11.61
CA LEU A 183 13.66 -20.41 -10.47
C LEU A 183 12.62 -19.59 -9.70
N ASP A 184 12.10 -20.21 -8.65
CA ASP A 184 11.15 -19.55 -7.77
C ASP A 184 11.86 -18.58 -6.81
N TRP A 185 11.06 -17.81 -6.08
CA TRP A 185 11.52 -17.03 -4.95
C TRP A 185 12.30 -17.93 -3.99
N ASP A 186 13.55 -17.58 -3.68
CA ASP A 186 14.44 -18.38 -2.82
C ASP A 186 14.09 -18.29 -1.32
N GLY A 187 12.93 -17.72 -0.99
CA GLY A 187 12.44 -17.55 0.38
C GLY A 187 13.12 -16.42 1.16
N LYS A 188 14.07 -15.69 0.55
CA LYS A 188 14.73 -14.57 1.25
C LYS A 188 13.74 -13.46 1.59
N LYS A 189 13.95 -12.81 2.72
CA LYS A 189 13.18 -11.61 3.10
C LYS A 189 13.70 -10.39 2.35
N TYR A 190 12.83 -9.46 1.99
CA TYR A 190 13.22 -8.22 1.30
C TYR A 190 14.32 -7.45 2.04
N ALA A 191 14.29 -7.41 3.38
CA ALA A 191 15.32 -6.73 4.17
C ALA A 191 16.71 -7.37 4.14
N SER A 192 16.84 -8.58 3.62
CA SER A 192 18.16 -9.20 3.43
C SER A 192 18.92 -8.65 2.21
N PHE A 193 18.25 -7.94 1.31
CA PHE A 193 18.87 -7.29 0.16
C PHE A 193 19.34 -5.88 0.52
N PRO A 194 20.46 -5.38 -0.02
CA PRO A 194 20.86 -3.99 0.17
C PRO A 194 19.97 -3.02 -0.63
N GLY A 195 20.02 -1.74 -0.28
CA GLY A 195 19.49 -0.68 -1.13
C GLY A 195 17.95 -0.66 -1.28
N PRO A 196 17.41 -0.28 -2.45
CA PRO A 196 15.98 -0.10 -2.70
C PRO A 196 15.09 -1.29 -2.30
N VAL A 197 15.53 -2.53 -2.54
CA VAL A 197 14.73 -3.73 -2.24
C VAL A 197 14.46 -3.88 -0.74
N SER A 198 15.41 -3.52 0.12
CA SER A 198 15.20 -3.59 1.59
C SER A 198 14.01 -2.77 2.06
N GLN A 199 13.70 -1.66 1.38
CA GLN A 199 12.63 -0.75 1.77
C GLN A 199 11.23 -1.36 1.53
N MET A 200 11.12 -2.45 0.77
CA MET A 200 9.85 -3.14 0.50
C MET A 200 9.31 -3.92 1.70
N GLU A 201 10.16 -4.40 2.62
CA GLU A 201 9.71 -5.21 3.78
C GLU A 201 8.70 -4.47 4.66
N SER A 202 8.70 -3.14 4.57
CA SER A 202 7.88 -2.29 5.40
C SER A 202 7.06 -1.30 4.60
N ALA A 203 6.36 -1.83 3.59
CA ALA A 203 5.43 -1.12 2.72
C ALA A 203 4.18 -0.58 3.42
N ASP A 204 4.33 0.01 4.60
CA ASP A 204 3.28 0.78 5.23
C ASP A 204 3.29 2.22 4.68
N ALA A 205 2.12 2.87 4.71
CA ALA A 205 1.99 4.26 4.30
C ALA A 205 2.91 5.20 5.12
N ILE A 206 3.14 4.88 6.39
CA ILE A 206 3.85 5.73 7.36
C ILE A 206 5.29 5.93 6.94
N LYS A 207 6.02 4.85 6.67
CA LYS A 207 7.41 4.86 6.23
C LYS A 207 7.55 5.50 4.87
N LEU A 208 6.60 5.26 3.96
CA LEU A 208 6.63 5.90 2.66
C LEU A 208 6.47 7.44 2.77
N ASP A 209 5.62 7.91 3.67
CA ASP A 209 5.47 9.34 3.99
C ASP A 209 6.73 9.92 4.64
N ARG A 210 7.30 9.20 5.60
CA ARG A 210 8.54 9.59 6.30
C ARG A 210 9.73 9.73 5.36
N LEU A 211 9.88 8.79 4.43
CA LEU A 211 10.92 8.81 3.42
C LEU A 211 10.66 9.88 2.34
N GLY A 212 9.40 10.21 2.06
CA GLY A 212 9.03 11.25 1.10
C GLY A 212 9.67 11.02 -0.27
N SER A 213 10.50 11.96 -0.71
CA SER A 213 11.26 11.85 -1.98
C SER A 213 12.42 10.85 -1.93
N GLN A 214 12.88 10.47 -0.74
CA GLN A 214 13.94 9.47 -0.53
C GLN A 214 13.43 8.03 -0.62
N ALA A 215 12.10 7.83 -0.66
CA ALA A 215 11.53 6.50 -0.87
C ALA A 215 11.92 5.96 -2.24
N SER A 216 12.45 4.74 -2.26
CA SER A 216 12.67 4.01 -3.50
C SER A 216 11.36 3.82 -4.27
N MET A 217 11.47 3.67 -5.58
CA MET A 217 10.31 3.33 -6.40
C MET A 217 9.78 1.94 -6.06
N LEU A 218 10.65 0.99 -5.70
CA LEU A 218 10.22 -0.32 -5.21
C LEU A 218 9.40 -0.26 -3.91
N ALA A 219 9.75 0.61 -2.96
CA ALA A 219 8.91 0.82 -1.77
C ALA A 219 7.52 1.36 -2.12
N ARG A 220 7.43 2.27 -3.11
CA ARG A 220 6.15 2.81 -3.62
C ARG A 220 5.30 1.72 -4.27
N PHE A 221 5.92 0.87 -5.10
CA PHE A 221 5.26 -0.29 -5.71
C PHE A 221 4.76 -1.27 -4.65
N SER A 222 5.60 -1.60 -3.66
CA SER A 222 5.18 -2.51 -2.59
C SER A 222 4.01 -1.95 -1.78
N TYR A 223 3.98 -0.64 -1.52
CA TYR A 223 2.84 0.00 -0.85
C TYR A 223 1.58 -0.05 -1.73
N ALA A 224 1.71 0.29 -3.01
CA ALA A 224 0.59 0.25 -3.95
C ALA A 224 0.03 -1.18 -4.10
N ASP A 225 0.88 -2.20 -4.10
CA ASP A 225 0.49 -3.60 -4.16
C ASP A 225 -0.42 -3.98 -2.98
N VAL A 226 0.08 -3.83 -1.74
CA VAL A 226 -0.69 -4.07 -0.51
C VAL A 226 -1.99 -3.27 -0.49
N CYS A 227 -1.91 -2.02 -0.91
CA CYS A 227 -3.04 -1.11 -0.93
C CYS A 227 -4.10 -1.51 -1.98
N THR A 228 -3.72 -1.98 -3.16
CA THR A 228 -4.65 -2.51 -4.17
C THR A 228 -5.22 -3.86 -3.75
N ASP A 229 -4.43 -4.72 -3.09
CA ASP A 229 -4.90 -6.01 -2.62
C ASP A 229 -5.99 -5.90 -1.55
N MET A 230 -5.78 -5.04 -0.54
CA MET A 230 -6.82 -4.70 0.45
C MET A 230 -8.08 -4.11 -0.20
N SER A 231 -7.94 -3.46 -1.37
CA SER A 231 -9.06 -2.89 -2.13
C SER A 231 -9.90 -3.97 -2.82
N ARG A 232 -9.28 -5.06 -3.28
CA ARG A 232 -9.99 -6.20 -3.89
C ARG A 232 -10.78 -6.99 -2.86
N GLY A 233 -10.25 -7.14 -1.64
CA GLY A 233 -10.92 -7.85 -0.56
C GLY A 233 -12.17 -7.14 0.01
N GLY A 234 -12.56 -5.98 -0.53
CA GLY A 234 -13.68 -5.18 -0.02
C GLY A 234 -13.40 -4.48 1.32
N ASN A 235 -12.22 -4.68 1.90
CA ASN A 235 -11.88 -4.22 3.24
C ASN A 235 -11.34 -2.78 3.30
N ASN A 236 -11.00 -2.17 2.16
CA ASN A 236 -10.54 -0.79 2.14
C ASN A 236 -11.69 0.21 2.07
N SER A 237 -11.60 1.22 2.93
CA SER A 237 -12.42 2.42 2.81
C SER A 237 -12.18 3.15 1.48
N LEU A 238 -13.20 3.86 1.01
CA LEU A 238 -13.11 4.69 -0.20
C LEU A 238 -11.95 5.69 -0.13
N LEU A 239 -11.70 6.27 1.04
CA LEU A 239 -10.54 7.16 1.27
C LEU A 239 -9.21 6.47 1.04
N ALA A 240 -9.06 5.23 1.53
CA ALA A 240 -7.83 4.46 1.31
C ALA A 240 -7.63 4.19 -0.19
N LYS A 241 -8.69 3.78 -0.90
CA LYS A 241 -8.66 3.60 -2.36
C LYS A 241 -8.29 4.90 -3.09
N ILE A 242 -8.83 6.03 -2.65
CA ILE A 242 -8.50 7.34 -3.22
C ILE A 242 -7.03 7.67 -2.99
N GLY A 243 -6.53 7.54 -1.77
CA GLY A 243 -5.11 7.77 -1.46
C GLY A 243 -4.20 6.84 -2.27
N CYS A 244 -4.60 5.59 -2.44
CA CYS A 244 -3.89 4.54 -3.17
C CYS A 244 -3.59 4.91 -4.62
N SER A 245 -4.64 5.18 -5.41
CA SER A 245 -4.54 5.31 -6.88
C SER A 245 -3.86 6.58 -7.37
N ARG A 246 -3.38 7.40 -6.44
CA ARG A 246 -2.64 8.63 -6.69
C ARG A 246 -1.14 8.47 -6.39
N GLU A 247 -0.67 7.27 -6.06
CA GLU A 247 0.76 7.05 -6.01
C GLU A 247 1.39 7.24 -7.40
N SER A 248 2.53 7.93 -7.41
CA SER A 248 3.31 8.15 -8.62
C SER A 248 4.24 6.96 -8.81
N LEU A 249 3.80 6.02 -9.65
CA LEU A 249 4.52 4.80 -9.98
C LEU A 249 5.29 4.97 -11.30
N ASP A 250 6.60 4.76 -11.25
CA ASP A 250 7.50 4.78 -12.42
C ASP A 250 8.12 3.40 -12.61
N ARG A 251 7.58 2.64 -13.57
CA ARG A 251 8.05 1.28 -13.88
C ARG A 251 9.52 1.27 -14.30
N ALA A 252 9.97 2.25 -15.10
CA ALA A 252 11.33 2.27 -15.61
C ALA A 252 12.34 2.50 -14.47
N LYS A 253 12.02 3.43 -13.56
CA LYS A 253 12.81 3.65 -12.35
C LYS A 253 12.84 2.42 -11.44
N ALA A 254 11.70 1.76 -11.24
CA ALA A 254 11.66 0.52 -10.45
C ALA A 254 12.56 -0.57 -11.03
N PHE A 255 12.52 -0.77 -12.36
CA PHE A 255 13.37 -1.76 -13.02
C PHE A 255 14.85 -1.41 -12.91
N ALA A 256 15.22 -0.14 -13.06
CA ALA A 256 16.58 0.31 -12.84
C ALA A 256 17.05 0.08 -11.39
N GLU A 257 16.19 0.29 -10.39
CA GLU A 257 16.48 -0.03 -8.99
C GLU A 257 16.70 -1.53 -8.76
N ILE A 258 15.88 -2.40 -9.39
CA ILE A 258 16.07 -3.86 -9.35
C ILE A 258 17.42 -4.24 -9.95
N ASP A 259 17.74 -3.74 -11.13
CA ASP A 259 18.97 -4.09 -11.85
C ASP A 259 20.23 -3.58 -11.14
N ALA A 260 20.13 -2.46 -10.43
CA ALA A 260 21.23 -1.90 -9.65
C ALA A 260 21.46 -2.60 -8.30
N THR A 261 20.53 -3.45 -7.85
CA THR A 261 20.61 -4.05 -6.52
C THR A 261 21.48 -5.32 -6.54
N ALA A 262 22.60 -5.27 -5.81
CA ALA A 262 23.54 -6.37 -5.70
C ALA A 262 22.95 -7.59 -4.96
N GLY A 263 23.36 -8.80 -5.36
CA GLY A 263 23.00 -10.06 -4.69
C GLY A 263 21.61 -10.61 -5.03
N ILE A 264 20.87 -9.95 -5.93
CA ILE A 264 19.60 -10.46 -6.44
C ILE A 264 19.86 -11.63 -7.41
N THR A 265 19.17 -12.75 -7.17
CA THR A 265 19.18 -13.88 -8.10
C THR A 265 18.22 -13.62 -9.27
N PRO A 266 18.39 -14.28 -10.43
CA PRO A 266 17.46 -14.13 -11.55
C PRO A 266 15.99 -14.43 -11.18
N GLY A 267 15.74 -15.37 -10.28
CA GLY A 267 14.39 -15.67 -9.77
C GLY A 267 13.78 -14.52 -8.98
N VAL A 268 14.53 -13.96 -8.01
CA VAL A 268 14.10 -12.79 -7.24
C VAL A 268 13.87 -11.58 -8.14
N ARG A 269 14.78 -11.35 -9.10
CA ARG A 269 14.65 -10.28 -10.09
C ARG A 269 13.36 -10.38 -10.90
N PHE A 270 13.07 -11.57 -11.42
CA PHE A 270 11.84 -11.86 -12.16
C PHE A 270 10.60 -11.54 -11.30
N GLN A 271 10.56 -12.02 -10.05
CA GLN A 271 9.42 -11.79 -9.15
C GLN A 271 9.21 -10.31 -8.82
N LEU A 272 10.29 -9.55 -8.61
CA LEU A 272 10.21 -8.10 -8.40
C LEU A 272 9.68 -7.37 -9.64
N ARG A 273 10.14 -7.73 -10.85
CA ARG A 273 9.62 -7.15 -12.09
C ARG A 273 8.15 -7.52 -12.33
N LYS A 274 7.78 -8.76 -12.00
CA LYS A 274 6.39 -9.24 -12.04
C LYS A 274 5.50 -8.42 -11.11
N LEU A 275 5.90 -8.25 -9.84
CA LEU A 275 5.21 -7.41 -8.87
C LEU A 275 4.98 -6.01 -9.43
N VAL A 276 6.04 -5.33 -9.88
CA VAL A 276 5.95 -3.99 -10.44
C VAL A 276 4.91 -3.93 -11.56
N ARG A 277 4.91 -4.88 -12.50
CA ARG A 277 3.95 -4.91 -13.61
C ARG A 277 2.52 -5.14 -13.14
N THR A 278 2.27 -6.15 -12.29
CA THR A 278 0.92 -6.46 -11.80
C THR A 278 0.37 -5.28 -11.02
N THR A 279 1.17 -4.69 -10.13
CA THR A 279 0.79 -3.50 -9.39
C THR A 279 0.47 -2.31 -10.30
N VAL A 280 1.20 -2.08 -11.42
CA VAL A 280 0.79 -1.03 -12.39
C VAL A 280 -0.62 -1.29 -12.92
N GLN A 281 -0.90 -2.52 -13.37
CA GLN A 281 -2.20 -2.88 -13.93
C GLN A 281 -3.33 -2.69 -12.90
N ASP A 282 -3.11 -3.16 -11.68
CA ASP A 282 -4.08 -3.05 -10.58
C ASP A 282 -4.30 -1.61 -10.16
N HIS A 283 -3.22 -0.84 -10.09
CA HIS A 283 -3.26 0.57 -9.77
C HIS A 283 -4.00 1.39 -10.83
N ASP A 284 -3.77 1.11 -12.12
CA ASP A 284 -4.48 1.76 -13.23
C ASP A 284 -5.96 1.36 -13.27
N LYS A 285 -6.28 0.10 -12.99
CA LYS A 285 -7.67 -0.37 -12.82
C LYS A 285 -8.35 0.39 -11.68
N LEU A 286 -7.72 0.45 -10.49
CA LEU A 286 -8.26 1.18 -9.34
C LEU A 286 -8.43 2.67 -9.64
N ARG A 287 -7.49 3.28 -10.37
CA ARG A 287 -7.60 4.67 -10.82
C ARG A 287 -8.79 4.87 -11.74
N ALA A 288 -9.02 3.97 -12.70
CA ALA A 288 -10.18 4.01 -13.59
C ALA A 288 -11.50 3.83 -12.83
N GLU A 289 -11.55 2.91 -11.86
CA GLU A 289 -12.71 2.71 -10.99
C GLU A 289 -13.05 3.98 -10.20
N ILE A 290 -12.06 4.60 -9.54
CA ILE A 290 -12.29 5.86 -8.82
C ILE A 290 -12.69 6.99 -9.78
N ALA A 291 -12.11 7.06 -10.96
CA ALA A 291 -12.47 8.06 -11.96
C ALA A 291 -13.90 7.87 -12.48
N ALA A 292 -14.39 6.63 -12.57
CA ALA A 292 -15.79 6.36 -12.88
C ALA A 292 -16.71 6.82 -11.75
N LEU A 293 -16.41 6.44 -10.50
CA LEU A 293 -17.18 6.89 -9.32
C LEU A 293 -17.23 8.42 -9.19
N ALA A 294 -16.10 9.09 -9.45
CA ALA A 294 -16.01 10.55 -9.40
C ALA A 294 -16.83 11.25 -10.50
N LYS A 295 -17.21 10.58 -11.59
CA LYS A 295 -18.11 11.17 -12.60
C LYS A 295 -19.56 11.18 -12.13
N ASP A 296 -19.94 10.16 -11.39
CA ASP A 296 -21.33 9.94 -10.96
C ASP A 296 -21.61 10.53 -9.58
N GLU A 297 -20.57 10.82 -8.79
CA GLU A 297 -20.68 11.26 -7.40
C GLU A 297 -19.81 12.51 -7.13
N PRO A 298 -20.40 13.73 -7.07
CA PRO A 298 -19.67 14.98 -6.87
C PRO A 298 -18.81 15.01 -5.61
N GLY A 299 -19.27 14.39 -4.51
CA GLY A 299 -18.50 14.31 -3.27
C GLY A 299 -17.20 13.52 -3.44
N ILE A 300 -17.23 12.44 -4.23
CA ILE A 300 -16.04 11.67 -4.59
C ILE A 300 -15.12 12.51 -5.47
N ALA A 301 -15.65 13.22 -6.48
CA ALA A 301 -14.87 14.12 -7.32
C ALA A 301 -14.11 15.17 -6.50
N GLN A 302 -14.75 15.73 -5.47
CA GLN A 302 -14.11 16.68 -4.57
C GLN A 302 -13.01 16.03 -3.73
N LEU A 303 -13.23 14.83 -3.20
CA LEU A 303 -12.19 14.07 -2.48
C LEU A 303 -10.97 13.80 -3.38
N VAL A 304 -11.21 13.43 -4.64
CA VAL A 304 -10.16 13.25 -5.66
C VAL A 304 -9.36 14.53 -5.84
N ALA A 305 -10.05 15.64 -6.08
CA ALA A 305 -9.43 16.94 -6.35
C ALA A 305 -8.56 17.41 -5.17
N ILE A 306 -9.04 17.21 -3.93
CA ILE A 306 -8.26 17.51 -2.72
C ILE A 306 -6.98 16.65 -2.67
N ALA A 307 -7.08 15.34 -2.91
CA ALA A 307 -5.92 14.45 -2.88
C ALA A 307 -4.87 14.82 -3.94
N ASP A 308 -5.31 15.15 -5.15
CA ASP A 308 -4.42 15.56 -6.25
C ASP A 308 -3.75 16.89 -5.94
N ALA A 309 -4.50 17.87 -5.38
CA ALA A 309 -3.96 19.16 -4.97
C ALA A 309 -2.88 19.00 -3.89
N GLN A 310 -3.15 18.21 -2.85
CA GLN A 310 -2.21 17.99 -1.76
C GLN A 310 -0.94 17.26 -2.23
N ARG A 311 -1.05 16.28 -3.14
CA ARG A 311 0.12 15.64 -3.75
C ARG A 311 0.95 16.60 -4.61
N LYS A 312 0.29 17.43 -5.42
CA LYS A 312 0.96 18.45 -6.23
C LYS A 312 1.74 19.42 -5.34
N GLU A 313 1.14 19.86 -4.25
CA GLU A 313 1.78 20.75 -3.28
C GLU A 313 2.95 20.06 -2.57
N TRP A 314 2.83 18.77 -2.26
CA TRP A 314 3.94 18.00 -1.64
C TRP A 314 5.09 17.67 -2.59
N ALA A 315 4.83 17.61 -3.89
CA ALA A 315 5.89 17.42 -4.89
C ALA A 315 6.78 18.66 -5.03
N ALA A 316 6.26 19.83 -4.68
CA ALA A 316 6.97 21.11 -4.68
C ALA A 316 6.58 21.91 -3.42
N PRO A 317 7.03 21.49 -2.23
CA PRO A 317 6.60 22.12 -0.98
C PRO A 317 7.05 23.57 -0.93
N SER A 318 6.24 24.42 -0.29
CA SER A 318 6.62 25.81 -0.01
C SER A 318 7.88 25.87 0.87
N ALA A 319 8.54 27.02 0.90
CA ALA A 319 9.69 27.23 1.80
C ALA A 319 9.31 27.03 3.28
N GLU A 320 8.12 27.50 3.66
CA GLU A 320 7.61 27.33 5.02
C GLU A 320 7.35 25.86 5.34
N ARG A 321 6.68 25.13 4.44
CA ARG A 321 6.47 23.68 4.62
C ARG A 321 7.76 22.91 4.73
N THR A 322 8.76 23.24 3.90
CA THR A 322 10.08 22.63 3.95
C THR A 322 10.72 22.83 5.32
N LYS A 323 10.61 24.03 5.89
CA LYS A 323 11.09 24.35 7.25
C LYS A 323 10.35 23.54 8.32
N LEU A 324 9.02 23.43 8.24
CA LEU A 324 8.22 22.65 9.18
C LEU A 324 8.52 21.15 9.10
N VAL A 325 8.70 20.61 7.90
CA VAL A 325 9.14 19.22 7.68
C VAL A 325 10.51 18.97 8.33
N ALA A 326 11.48 19.85 8.09
CA ALA A 326 12.81 19.73 8.68
C ALA A 326 12.78 19.83 10.21
N GLN A 327 11.92 20.70 10.77
CA GLN A 327 11.74 20.82 12.21
C GLN A 327 11.15 19.53 12.81
N LEU A 328 10.12 18.96 12.19
CA LEU A 328 9.54 17.69 12.61
C LEU A 328 10.54 16.53 12.49
N GLU A 329 11.32 16.49 11.40
CA GLU A 329 12.40 15.51 11.19
C GLU A 329 13.43 15.53 12.32
N ALA A 330 13.83 16.73 12.77
CA ALA A 330 14.75 16.87 13.90
C ALA A 330 14.16 16.30 15.19
N MET A 331 12.87 16.53 15.46
CA MET A 331 12.20 16.00 16.66
C MET A 331 12.02 14.48 16.60
N GLU A 332 11.68 13.93 15.44
CA GLU A 332 11.63 12.49 15.24
C GLU A 332 13.01 11.83 15.40
N ALA A 333 14.07 12.46 14.87
CA ALA A 333 15.43 11.95 15.00
C ALA A 333 15.87 11.96 16.47
N ALA A 334 15.57 13.01 17.23
CA ALA A 334 15.81 13.09 18.66
C ALA A 334 15.05 11.99 19.43
N THR A 335 13.77 11.77 19.07
CA THR A 335 12.92 10.72 19.64
C THR A 335 13.50 9.33 19.37
N ALA A 336 13.82 9.02 18.11
CA ALA A 336 14.36 7.74 17.69
C ALA A 336 15.74 7.44 18.31
N ALA A 337 16.56 8.48 18.52
CA ALA A 337 17.84 8.36 19.22
C ALA A 337 17.69 8.25 20.74
N ASN A 338 16.48 8.46 21.28
CA ASN A 338 16.22 8.58 22.72
C ASN A 338 17.15 9.60 23.42
N LYS A 339 17.45 10.72 22.74
CA LYS A 339 18.40 11.74 23.22
C LYS A 339 17.65 12.98 23.70
N ARG A 340 17.54 13.15 25.02
CA ARG A 340 16.94 14.36 25.64
C ARG A 340 17.57 15.67 25.17
N SER A 341 18.88 15.67 24.92
CA SER A 341 19.59 16.85 24.41
C SER A 341 19.11 17.31 23.03
N GLY A 342 18.47 16.45 22.25
CA GLY A 342 17.87 16.79 20.96
C GLY A 342 16.61 17.65 21.08
N PHE A 343 16.05 17.77 22.28
CA PHE A 343 14.87 18.59 22.59
C PHE A 343 15.21 19.89 23.33
N THR A 344 16.47 20.13 23.66
CA THR A 344 16.84 21.34 24.41
C THR A 344 16.47 22.61 23.62
N GLY A 345 15.52 23.38 24.16
CA GLY A 345 15.05 24.64 23.58
C GLY A 345 14.13 24.48 22.37
N CYS A 346 13.67 23.26 22.06
CA CYS A 346 12.75 23.05 20.94
C CYS A 346 11.41 23.76 21.17
N GLU A 347 10.99 23.93 22.42
CA GLU A 347 9.67 24.41 22.81
C GLU A 347 9.38 25.79 22.25
N ALA A 348 10.36 26.71 22.33
CA ALA A 348 10.18 28.07 21.83
C ALA A 348 9.94 28.07 20.30
N THR A 349 10.69 27.24 19.57
CA THR A 349 10.62 27.20 18.11
C THR A 349 9.38 26.46 17.59
N THR A 350 9.00 25.35 18.22
CA THR A 350 7.82 24.57 17.81
C THR A 350 6.54 25.26 18.25
N TYR A 351 6.53 25.91 19.42
CA TYR A 351 5.42 26.75 19.85
C TYR A 351 5.22 27.94 18.92
N ALA A 352 6.28 28.65 18.56
CA ALA A 352 6.17 29.79 17.66
C ALA A 352 5.61 29.38 16.30
N ALA A 353 6.09 28.26 15.74
CA ALA A 353 5.55 27.69 14.51
C ALA A 353 4.05 27.34 14.65
N TRP A 354 3.67 26.64 15.72
CA TRP A 354 2.27 26.27 15.96
C TRP A 354 1.36 27.49 16.14
N ALA A 355 1.77 28.43 17.00
CA ALA A 355 1.03 29.66 17.24
C ALA A 355 0.85 30.48 15.95
N ASP A 356 1.85 30.51 15.07
CA ASP A 356 1.75 31.16 13.78
C ASP A 356 0.68 30.52 12.88
N GLN A 357 0.56 29.19 12.92
CA GLN A 357 -0.44 28.46 12.16
C GLN A 357 -1.86 28.70 12.70
N VAL A 358 -2.06 28.69 14.02
CA VAL A 358 -3.41 28.87 14.58
C VAL A 358 -3.87 30.31 14.73
N LYS A 359 -2.99 31.32 14.66
CA LYS A 359 -3.38 32.73 14.82
C LYS A 359 -4.48 33.19 13.85
N GLY A 360 -4.56 32.57 12.68
CA GLY A 360 -5.55 32.88 11.63
C GLY A 360 -6.73 31.92 11.59
N ALA A 361 -6.82 30.97 12.53
CA ALA A 361 -7.96 30.07 12.60
C ALA A 361 -9.21 30.84 13.02
N THR A 362 -10.31 30.63 12.30
CA THR A 362 -11.62 31.16 12.68
C THR A 362 -12.47 30.01 13.17
N PHE A 363 -12.94 30.10 14.40
CA PHE A 363 -13.84 29.10 14.96
C PHE A 363 -15.29 29.46 14.68
N SER A 364 -16.01 28.55 14.04
CA SER A 364 -17.47 28.61 14.02
C SER A 364 -18.01 28.51 15.45
N LYS A 365 -19.25 28.97 15.65
CA LYS A 365 -19.94 28.79 16.94
C LYS A 365 -20.03 27.30 17.28
N ALA A 366 -19.36 26.91 18.36
CA ALA A 366 -19.42 25.56 18.88
C ALA A 366 -20.74 25.34 19.64
N THR A 367 -21.30 24.14 19.53
CA THR A 367 -22.31 23.60 20.46
C THR A 367 -21.66 22.51 21.29
N ASP A 368 -22.18 22.24 22.50
CA ASP A 368 -21.63 21.23 23.42
C ASP A 368 -21.24 19.89 22.73
N SER A 369 -22.11 19.38 21.83
CA SER A 369 -21.86 18.09 21.15
C SER A 369 -20.79 18.10 20.04
N ASN A 370 -20.37 19.27 19.55
CA ASN A 370 -19.44 19.39 18.41
C ASN A 370 -18.25 20.32 18.64
N ALA A 371 -18.13 20.91 19.83
CA ALA A 371 -17.16 21.97 20.10
C ALA A 371 -15.72 21.56 19.80
N VAL A 372 -15.35 20.35 20.20
CA VAL A 372 -14.04 19.76 19.87
C VAL A 372 -13.83 19.63 18.37
N ASN A 373 -14.83 19.13 17.64
CA ASN A 373 -14.71 18.96 16.20
C ASN A 373 -14.50 20.30 15.48
N VAL A 374 -15.28 21.31 15.86
CA VAL A 374 -15.18 22.67 15.29
C VAL A 374 -13.80 23.27 15.54
N VAL A 375 -13.28 23.15 16.76
CA VAL A 375 -11.96 23.71 17.10
C VAL A 375 -10.85 22.96 16.40
N MET A 376 -10.87 21.62 16.41
CA MET A 376 -9.83 20.82 15.76
C MET A 376 -9.81 21.06 14.25
N THR A 377 -10.98 21.11 13.59
CA THR A 377 -11.06 21.39 12.15
C THR A 377 -10.47 22.77 11.80
N ALA A 378 -10.71 23.79 12.63
CA ALA A 378 -10.16 25.12 12.40
C ALA A 378 -8.65 25.21 12.73
N ALA A 379 -8.20 24.49 13.76
CA ALA A 379 -6.79 24.46 14.16
C ALA A 379 -5.91 23.66 13.18
N PHE A 380 -6.45 22.59 12.58
CA PHE A 380 -5.79 21.71 11.61
C PHE A 380 -6.32 21.90 10.19
N ARG A 381 -6.45 23.15 9.75
CA ARG A 381 -7.05 23.50 8.46
C ARG A 381 -6.23 23.08 7.24
N ASP A 382 -4.94 22.83 7.43
CA ASP A 382 -3.98 22.54 6.38
C ASP A 382 -2.86 21.63 6.90
N ALA A 383 -1.95 21.24 6.01
CA ALA A 383 -0.87 20.34 6.39
C ALA A 383 0.23 21.04 7.20
N ASP A 384 0.38 22.36 7.08
CA ASP A 384 1.41 23.13 7.78
C ASP A 384 1.08 23.28 9.27
N SER A 385 -0.19 23.57 9.58
CA SER A 385 -0.72 23.50 10.95
C SER A 385 -0.52 22.13 11.59
N TYR A 386 -0.79 21.05 10.85
CA TYR A 386 -0.52 19.69 11.34
C TYR A 386 0.98 19.43 11.61
N LEU A 387 1.87 19.77 10.66
CA LEU A 387 3.32 19.60 10.83
C LEU A 387 3.85 20.38 12.04
N ALA A 388 3.43 21.64 12.19
CA ALA A 388 3.84 22.49 13.30
C ALA A 388 3.39 21.91 14.65
N PHE A 389 2.14 21.44 14.73
CA PHE A 389 1.62 20.82 15.94
C PHE A 389 2.33 19.51 16.29
N GLN A 390 2.62 18.66 15.30
CA GLN A 390 3.32 17.41 15.53
C GLN A 390 4.74 17.63 16.06
N ALA A 391 5.46 18.60 15.48
CA ALA A 391 6.78 18.97 15.97
C ALA A 391 6.69 19.47 17.43
N LEU A 392 5.63 20.21 17.76
CA LEU A 392 5.38 20.68 19.12
C LEU A 392 5.10 19.54 20.11
N VAL A 393 4.24 18.59 19.76
CA VAL A 393 3.90 17.45 20.61
C VAL A 393 5.12 16.56 20.87
N LEU A 394 5.92 16.26 19.84
CA LEU A 394 7.16 15.48 20.00
C LEU A 394 8.19 16.21 20.87
N CYS A 395 8.30 17.53 20.70
CA CYS A 395 9.15 18.36 21.53
C CYS A 395 8.74 18.28 23.01
N ALA A 396 7.46 18.48 23.31
CA ALA A 396 6.94 18.37 24.68
C ALA A 396 7.22 16.99 25.28
N LYS A 397 6.91 15.90 24.54
CA LYS A 397 7.17 14.52 24.97
C LYS A 397 8.64 14.30 25.30
N GLY A 398 9.53 14.77 24.42
CA GLY A 398 10.98 14.62 24.56
C GLY A 398 11.57 15.39 25.74
N SER A 399 10.98 16.54 26.08
CA SER A 399 11.36 17.36 27.24
C SER A 399 10.81 16.84 28.57
N GLY A 400 10.14 15.68 28.58
CA GLY A 400 9.57 15.10 29.80
C GLY A 400 8.26 15.76 30.25
N VAL A 401 7.73 16.68 29.44
CA VAL A 401 6.37 17.17 29.61
C VAL A 401 5.45 16.05 29.14
N SER A 402 4.56 15.56 30.01
CA SER A 402 3.58 14.56 29.62
C SER A 402 2.78 15.06 28.41
N SER A 403 3.08 14.56 27.22
CA SER A 403 2.30 14.83 26.03
C SER A 403 1.09 13.91 26.10
N VAL A 404 -0.05 14.45 26.53
CA VAL A 404 -1.18 13.58 26.83
C VAL A 404 -1.99 13.20 25.59
N ILE A 405 -1.72 13.83 24.44
CA ILE A 405 -2.12 13.26 23.16
C ILE A 405 -1.19 12.07 22.93
N GLU A 406 -1.62 10.89 23.37
CA GLU A 406 -1.00 9.64 22.97
C GLU A 406 -1.12 9.55 21.45
N THR A 407 -0.01 9.88 20.82
CA THR A 407 0.21 9.70 19.41
C THR A 407 0.40 8.23 19.02
N ASP A 408 0.33 7.36 20.01
CA ASP A 408 0.59 5.94 19.90
C ASP A 408 -0.56 5.27 19.15
N GLY A 409 -0.40 5.19 17.82
CA GLY A 409 -1.01 4.15 17.01
C GLY A 409 -2.12 4.56 16.04
N SER A 410 -2.70 5.76 16.10
CA SER A 410 -3.64 6.21 15.06
C SER A 410 -3.27 7.59 14.50
N ALA A 411 -2.63 7.58 13.33
CA ALA A 411 -2.25 8.69 12.45
C ALA A 411 -0.98 9.51 12.75
N ILE A 412 -0.24 9.27 13.84
CA ILE A 412 0.80 10.23 14.27
C ILE A 412 2.27 9.84 13.96
N VAL A 413 2.54 9.32 12.77
CA VAL A 413 3.80 9.65 12.10
C VAL A 413 3.55 9.64 10.60
N ARG A 414 3.07 10.74 10.05
CA ARG A 414 2.88 10.84 8.59
C ARG A 414 3.03 12.28 8.14
N ARG A 415 4.24 12.83 8.24
CA ARG A 415 4.59 13.95 7.34
C ARG A 415 4.47 13.44 5.92
N GLY A 416 3.75 14.11 5.02
CA GLY A 416 3.61 13.57 3.66
C GLY A 416 2.28 13.88 2.98
N PRO A 417 2.18 13.58 1.68
CA PRO A 417 1.00 13.89 0.88
C PRO A 417 -0.26 13.16 1.34
N ARG A 418 -0.15 11.96 1.95
CA ARG A 418 -1.33 11.19 2.36
C ARG A 418 -1.98 11.76 3.62
N THR A 419 -1.20 12.26 4.56
CA THR A 419 -1.75 12.99 5.72
C THR A 419 -2.20 14.37 5.39
N ALA A 420 -1.47 15.08 4.52
CA ALA A 420 -1.92 16.35 3.99
C ALA A 420 -3.31 16.22 3.33
N THR A 421 -3.48 15.17 2.52
CA THR A 421 -4.79 14.78 1.95
C THR A 421 -5.84 14.54 3.04
N MET A 422 -5.53 13.75 4.07
CA MET A 422 -6.48 13.45 5.15
C MET A 422 -6.91 14.70 5.92
N ALA A 423 -5.95 15.56 6.29
CA ALA A 423 -6.22 16.83 6.97
C ALA A 423 -7.11 17.72 6.09
N ALA A 424 -6.80 17.83 4.80
CA ALA A 424 -7.58 18.61 3.86
C ALA A 424 -9.01 18.05 3.66
N TRP A 425 -9.21 16.73 3.68
CA TRP A 425 -10.55 16.14 3.66
C TRP A 425 -11.36 16.48 4.92
N VAL A 426 -10.75 16.38 6.10
CA VAL A 426 -11.39 16.76 7.36
C VAL A 426 -11.74 18.25 7.37
N ALA A 427 -10.84 19.10 6.89
CA ALA A 427 -11.06 20.55 6.76
C ALA A 427 -12.20 20.88 5.78
N ALA A 428 -12.28 20.17 4.66
CA ALA A 428 -13.29 20.38 3.63
C ALA A 428 -14.62 19.65 3.91
N ARG A 429 -14.74 18.92 5.01
CA ARG A 429 -15.84 17.99 5.28
C ARG A 429 -17.22 18.57 5.02
N ASP A 430 -17.51 19.73 5.58
CA ASP A 430 -18.85 20.33 5.48
C ASP A 430 -19.19 20.79 4.05
N SER A 431 -18.16 21.00 3.22
CA SER A 431 -18.31 21.35 1.80
C SER A 431 -18.46 20.13 0.89
N ILE A 432 -18.03 18.94 1.34
CA ILE A 432 -18.13 17.71 0.56
C ILE A 432 -19.55 17.17 0.67
N LYS A 433 -20.29 17.20 -0.45
CA LYS A 433 -21.66 16.71 -0.54
C LYS A 433 -21.71 15.45 -1.38
N PHE A 434 -22.33 14.40 -0.83
CA PHE A 434 -22.58 13.15 -1.56
C PHE A 434 -24.05 13.10 -1.98
N ASP A 435 -24.30 12.73 -3.22
CA ASP A 435 -25.65 12.45 -3.73
C ASP A 435 -26.12 11.08 -3.22
N ASN A 436 -25.23 10.10 -3.15
CA ASN A 436 -25.49 8.80 -2.55
C ASN A 436 -25.23 8.80 -1.04
N LYS A 437 -26.31 8.65 -0.26
CA LYS A 437 -26.25 8.57 1.21
C LYS A 437 -25.43 7.39 1.75
N ALA A 438 -25.18 6.35 0.95
CA ALA A 438 -24.26 5.27 1.35
C ALA A 438 -22.82 5.78 1.54
N HIS A 439 -22.50 6.98 1.03
CA HIS A 439 -21.23 7.65 1.23
C HIS A 439 -21.27 8.71 2.35
N ASP A 440 -22.43 8.91 3.00
CA ASP A 440 -22.51 9.75 4.19
C ASP A 440 -21.63 9.17 5.29
N GLY A 441 -20.69 9.98 5.78
CA GLY A 441 -19.73 9.56 6.80
C GLY A 441 -18.44 8.92 6.27
N VAL A 442 -18.23 8.87 4.95
CA VAL A 442 -16.93 8.48 4.38
C VAL A 442 -15.81 9.39 4.87
N VAL A 443 -16.08 10.70 4.98
CA VAL A 443 -15.10 11.67 5.49
C VAL A 443 -14.98 11.51 7.01
N PRO A 444 -13.78 11.33 7.58
CA PRO A 444 -13.63 11.08 9.01
C PRO A 444 -14.05 12.31 9.80
N HIS A 445 -14.59 12.08 10.99
CA HIS A 445 -14.78 13.15 11.97
C HIS A 445 -13.41 13.58 12.53
N SER A 446 -13.28 14.87 12.89
CA SER A 446 -12.10 15.38 13.59
C SER A 446 -11.94 14.76 15.00
N SER A 447 -12.98 14.14 15.56
CA SER A 447 -12.89 13.29 16.76
C SER A 447 -11.95 12.09 16.57
N PHE A 448 -11.55 11.77 15.35
CA PHE A 448 -10.45 10.83 15.09
C PHE A 448 -9.15 11.22 15.82
N PHE A 449 -8.93 12.52 16.07
CA PHE A 449 -7.73 13.01 16.76
C PHE A 449 -7.81 12.95 18.29
N LEU A 450 -9.01 12.79 18.86
CA LEU A 450 -9.22 12.84 20.30
C LEU A 450 -10.05 11.63 20.73
N ARG A 451 -9.38 10.66 21.34
CA ARG A 451 -10.05 9.58 22.05
C ARG A 451 -10.34 10.03 23.47
N GLY A 452 -11.55 9.75 23.92
CA GLY A 452 -11.92 9.93 25.32
C GLY A 452 -13.11 10.85 25.52
N ARG A 453 -13.54 10.93 26.78
CA ARG A 453 -14.59 11.86 27.19
C ARG A 453 -14.03 13.28 27.21
N VAL A 454 -14.88 14.25 26.91
CA VAL A 454 -14.53 15.67 26.98
C VAL A 454 -15.17 16.24 28.25
N LEU A 455 -14.37 16.85 29.11
CA LEU A 455 -14.83 17.70 30.19
C LEU A 455 -14.96 19.12 29.68
N GLU A 456 -15.98 19.82 30.16
CA GLU A 456 -16.28 21.17 29.75
C GLU A 456 -16.58 22.03 30.97
N GLY A 457 -16.03 23.23 31.04
CA GLY A 457 -16.30 24.12 32.16
C GLY A 457 -15.68 25.50 32.01
N THR A 458 -16.22 26.48 32.72
CA THR A 458 -15.65 27.83 32.75
C THR A 458 -14.50 27.89 33.75
N ILE A 459 -13.34 28.37 33.34
CA ILE A 459 -12.17 28.54 34.21
C ILE A 459 -12.52 29.54 35.33
N ALA A 460 -12.47 29.10 36.58
CA ALA A 460 -12.60 29.96 37.74
C ALA A 460 -11.26 30.60 38.10
N LYS A 461 -10.20 29.78 38.18
CA LYS A 461 -8.88 30.22 38.63
C LYS A 461 -7.78 29.42 37.95
N LEU A 462 -6.65 30.08 37.75
CA LEU A 462 -5.40 29.47 37.31
C LEU A 462 -4.37 29.65 38.43
N THR A 463 -3.85 28.54 38.96
CA THR A 463 -2.90 28.56 40.09
C THR A 463 -1.57 27.95 39.66
N PRO A 464 -0.50 28.75 39.50
CA PRO A 464 0.84 28.24 39.19
C PRO A 464 1.37 27.31 40.28
N ALA A 465 1.97 26.19 39.88
CA ALA A 465 2.56 25.19 40.75
C ALA A 465 3.87 24.65 40.13
N GLY A 466 4.92 25.48 40.14
CA GLY A 466 6.20 25.13 39.51
C GLY A 466 6.07 25.05 37.99
N GLU A 467 6.34 23.87 37.42
CA GLU A 467 6.24 23.60 35.98
C GLU A 467 4.82 23.29 35.51
N THR A 468 3.87 23.17 36.44
CA THR A 468 2.45 22.95 36.14
C THR A 468 1.59 24.14 36.53
N LEU A 469 0.36 24.15 36.03
CA LEU A 469 -0.69 25.09 36.31
C LEU A 469 -1.95 24.29 36.67
N THR A 470 -2.48 24.53 37.87
CA THR A 470 -3.79 23.98 38.24
C THR A 470 -4.89 24.89 37.71
N ILE A 471 -5.80 24.31 36.93
CA ILE A 471 -6.99 24.95 36.38
C ILE A 471 -8.17 24.49 37.23
N SER A 472 -8.80 25.44 37.91
CA SER A 472 -10.05 25.18 38.63
C SER A 472 -11.25 25.70 37.85
N PHE A 473 -12.39 25.04 37.99
CA PHE A 473 -13.61 25.36 37.25
C PHE A 473 -14.62 26.10 38.14
N LYS A 474 -15.47 26.92 37.50
CA LYS A 474 -16.62 27.51 38.18
C LYS A 474 -17.60 26.40 38.51
N GLN A 475 -18.08 26.40 39.74
CA GLN A 475 -19.07 25.42 40.18
C GLN A 475 -20.37 25.60 39.39
N GLU A 476 -20.85 24.53 38.78
CA GLU A 476 -22.12 24.50 38.04
C GLU A 476 -23.07 23.58 38.79
N LEU A 477 -24.00 24.18 39.53
CA LEU A 477 -25.00 23.45 40.30
C LEU A 477 -26.30 23.34 39.50
N PHE A 478 -26.80 22.13 39.32
CA PHE A 478 -28.11 21.89 38.70
C PHE A 478 -28.97 21.02 39.59
N LYS A 479 -30.30 21.23 39.55
CA LYS A 479 -31.24 20.40 40.29
C LYS A 479 -31.80 19.33 39.37
N ARG A 480 -31.68 18.06 39.77
CA ARG A 480 -32.28 16.91 39.07
C ARG A 480 -33.18 16.15 40.03
N LYS A 481 -34.29 15.63 39.51
CA LYS A 481 -35.18 14.76 40.26
C LYS A 481 -34.55 13.38 40.37
N ASP A 482 -34.00 13.07 41.53
CA ASP A 482 -33.29 11.82 41.78
C ASP A 482 -34.05 10.96 42.79
N CYS A 483 -33.82 9.66 42.70
CA CYS A 483 -34.32 8.72 43.69
C CYS A 483 -33.50 8.85 44.97
N VAL A 484 -34.10 9.38 46.04
CA VAL A 484 -33.43 9.50 47.35
C VAL A 484 -33.79 8.37 48.31
N ALA A 485 -34.83 7.58 47.98
CA ALA A 485 -35.15 6.36 48.70
C ALA A 485 -35.64 5.28 47.72
N SER A 486 -35.00 4.12 47.74
CA SER A 486 -35.43 2.93 47.00
C SER A 486 -35.87 1.83 47.97
N LYS A 487 -36.70 0.91 47.48
CA LYS A 487 -37.04 -0.34 48.17
C LYS A 487 -36.79 -1.51 47.22
N LYS A 488 -36.07 -2.52 47.70
CA LYS A 488 -35.91 -3.79 46.99
C LYS A 488 -37.27 -4.44 46.81
N THR A 489 -37.64 -4.75 45.58
CA THR A 489 -38.75 -5.64 45.28
C THR A 489 -38.22 -7.06 45.41
N GLY A 490 -39.03 -8.03 45.85
CA GLY A 490 -38.61 -9.43 45.95
C GLY A 490 -38.32 -10.09 44.59
N LYS A 491 -38.15 -9.31 43.52
CA LYS A 491 -37.93 -9.75 42.16
C LYS A 491 -36.45 -9.58 41.79
N LEU A 492 -35.97 -10.44 40.90
CA LEU A 492 -34.64 -10.32 40.31
C LEU A 492 -34.78 -9.75 38.90
N GLY A 493 -34.01 -8.71 38.60
CA GLY A 493 -33.69 -8.27 37.25
C GLY A 493 -32.38 -8.90 36.78
N PHE A 494 -32.08 -8.78 35.49
CA PHE A 494 -30.82 -9.24 34.91
C PHE A 494 -30.21 -8.12 34.08
N TYR A 495 -28.93 -7.81 34.31
CA TYR A 495 -28.18 -6.88 33.46
C TYR A 495 -28.03 -7.46 32.04
N THR A 496 -27.67 -6.63 31.07
CA THR A 496 -27.40 -7.06 29.68
C THR A 496 -26.26 -8.08 29.59
N ASP A 497 -25.39 -8.15 30.60
CA ASP A 497 -24.31 -9.15 30.73
C ASP A 497 -24.76 -10.45 31.45
N GLY A 498 -26.04 -10.59 31.78
CA GLY A 498 -26.63 -11.77 32.40
C GLY A 498 -26.49 -11.83 33.93
N ARG A 499 -25.81 -10.87 34.58
CA ARG A 499 -25.74 -10.83 36.05
C ARG A 499 -27.10 -10.48 36.65
N ALA A 500 -27.56 -11.29 37.60
CA ALA A 500 -28.79 -11.02 38.34
C ALA A 500 -28.59 -9.87 39.34
N TYR A 501 -29.57 -8.99 39.47
CA TYR A 501 -29.65 -7.96 40.50
C TYR A 501 -31.02 -7.95 41.14
N ALA A 502 -31.11 -7.62 42.44
CA ALA A 502 -32.39 -7.41 43.09
C ALA A 502 -33.03 -6.15 42.48
N GLU A 503 -34.23 -6.28 41.94
CA GLU A 503 -34.93 -5.14 41.36
C GLU A 503 -35.23 -4.13 42.48
N GLU A 504 -34.86 -2.86 42.28
CA GLU A 504 -35.14 -1.78 43.20
C GLU A 504 -36.14 -0.83 42.57
N VAL A 505 -37.22 -0.53 43.29
CA VAL A 505 -38.18 0.50 42.88
C VAL A 505 -37.94 1.74 43.72
N CYS A 506 -37.85 2.88 43.05
CA CYS A 506 -37.77 4.15 43.74
C CYS A 506 -39.08 4.45 44.47
N THR A 507 -39.02 4.66 45.79
CA THR A 507 -40.19 4.99 46.62
C THR A 507 -40.31 6.49 46.87
N LYS A 508 -39.20 7.25 46.77
CA LYS A 508 -39.20 8.70 46.94
C LYS A 508 -38.24 9.37 45.98
N PHE A 509 -38.76 10.33 45.22
CA PHE A 509 -37.96 11.22 44.38
C PHE A 509 -37.91 12.62 44.99
N GLU A 510 -36.73 13.22 45.04
CA GLU A 510 -36.53 14.60 45.48
C GLU A 510 -35.68 15.37 44.46
N MET A 511 -35.80 16.70 44.47
CA MET A 511 -34.91 17.56 43.70
C MET A 511 -33.58 17.68 44.43
N VAL A 512 -32.59 16.91 43.98
CA VAL A 512 -31.23 16.92 44.51
C VAL A 512 -30.40 17.90 43.71
N THR A 513 -29.60 18.71 44.40
CA THR A 513 -28.63 19.61 43.76
C THR A 513 -27.36 18.82 43.50
N HIS A 514 -26.96 18.75 42.24
CA HIS A 514 -25.74 18.10 41.77
C HIS A 514 -24.74 19.14 41.31
N ASP A 515 -23.47 18.85 41.54
CA ASP A 515 -22.36 19.59 40.96
C ASP A 515 -21.93 18.90 39.65
N SER A 516 -22.08 19.59 38.52
CA SER A 516 -21.60 19.12 37.22
C SER A 516 -20.24 19.72 36.85
N SER A 517 -19.63 20.55 37.71
CA SER A 517 -18.34 21.14 37.38
C SER A 517 -17.26 20.07 37.29
N PRO A 518 -16.34 20.17 36.31
CA PRO A 518 -15.19 19.31 36.27
C PRO A 518 -14.32 19.47 37.51
N GLU A 519 -13.68 18.39 37.95
CA GLU A 519 -12.64 18.46 38.97
C GLU A 519 -11.46 19.33 38.49
N ASP A 520 -10.71 19.89 39.45
CA ASP A 520 -9.49 20.64 39.16
C ASP A 520 -8.48 19.77 38.39
N ILE A 521 -7.89 20.33 37.34
CA ILE A 521 -6.88 19.63 36.54
C ILE A 521 -5.52 20.31 36.68
N SER A 522 -4.44 19.53 36.68
CA SER A 522 -3.07 20.05 36.64
C SER A 522 -2.48 19.79 35.26
N VAL A 523 -2.02 20.84 34.60
CA VAL A 523 -1.47 20.78 33.25
C VAL A 523 -0.08 21.41 33.22
N PRO A 524 0.84 20.96 32.36
CA PRO A 524 2.11 21.65 32.20
C PRO A 524 1.87 23.12 31.82
N ALA A 525 2.54 24.06 32.49
CA ALA A 525 2.29 25.49 32.32
C ALA A 525 2.47 25.96 30.87
N PHE A 526 3.37 25.30 30.14
CA PHE A 526 3.57 25.46 28.70
C PHE A 526 2.26 25.32 27.90
N TRP A 527 1.45 24.28 28.20
CA TRP A 527 0.19 23.99 27.52
C TRP A 527 -0.98 24.83 28.02
N ALA A 528 -0.79 25.71 29.00
CA ALA A 528 -1.83 26.62 29.48
C ALA A 528 -1.57 28.08 29.09
N LYS A 529 -0.54 28.33 28.30
CA LYS A 529 -0.15 29.69 27.91
C LYS A 529 -1.28 30.39 27.16
N GLY A 530 -1.73 31.53 27.70
CA GLY A 530 -2.80 32.34 27.12
C GLY A 530 -4.20 32.05 27.69
N LEU A 531 -4.38 30.97 28.46
CA LEU A 531 -5.62 30.74 29.20
C LEU A 531 -5.83 31.83 30.26
N LYS A 532 -7.10 32.18 30.51
CA LYS A 532 -7.50 33.20 31.48
C LYS A 532 -8.75 32.76 32.24
N PRO A 533 -8.93 33.19 33.52
CA PRO A 533 -10.21 33.07 34.20
C PRO A 533 -11.36 33.62 33.36
N GLY A 534 -12.49 32.93 33.38
CA GLY A 534 -13.69 33.28 32.62
C GLY A 534 -13.80 32.62 31.24
N MET A 535 -12.73 32.07 30.67
CA MET A 535 -12.80 31.30 29.44
C MET A 535 -13.53 29.96 29.66
N PHE A 536 -14.29 29.51 28.66
CA PHE A 536 -14.88 28.17 28.65
C PHE A 536 -13.89 27.18 28.03
N LEU A 537 -13.47 26.17 28.79
CA LEU A 537 -12.41 25.25 28.42
C LEU A 537 -12.97 23.86 28.10
N LEU A 538 -12.50 23.29 26.99
CA LEU A 538 -12.70 21.89 26.63
C LEU A 538 -11.44 21.11 27.00
N VAL A 539 -11.58 20.03 27.75
CA VAL A 539 -10.48 19.22 28.26
C VAL A 539 -10.72 17.76 27.93
N SER A 540 -9.70 17.05 27.49
CA SER A 540 -9.76 15.59 27.37
C SER A 540 -9.78 14.98 28.78
N GLN A 541 -10.88 14.34 29.20
CA GLN A 541 -11.07 13.80 30.55
C GLN A 541 -9.99 12.78 30.90
N ASP A 542 -9.79 11.82 30.00
CA ASP A 542 -8.91 10.68 30.25
C ASP A 542 -7.43 11.11 30.28
N GLN A 543 -7.16 12.31 29.79
CA GLN A 543 -5.82 12.86 29.58
C GLN A 543 -5.56 14.14 30.40
N GLY A 544 -6.57 14.70 31.06
CA GLY A 544 -6.47 15.99 31.76
C GLY A 544 -5.91 17.13 30.89
N PHE A 545 -6.06 17.08 29.56
CA PHE A 545 -5.35 17.97 28.64
C PHE A 545 -6.27 19.04 28.03
N PRO A 546 -5.93 20.34 28.06
CA PRO A 546 -6.74 21.39 27.46
C PRO A 546 -6.70 21.31 25.94
N ILE A 547 -7.86 21.14 25.31
CA ILE A 547 -8.01 21.03 23.85
C ILE A 547 -8.22 22.43 23.26
N ALA A 548 -9.17 23.17 23.83
CA ALA A 548 -9.64 24.45 23.30
C ALA A 548 -10.14 25.35 24.42
N ALA A 549 -10.09 26.66 24.22
CA ALA A 549 -10.82 27.62 25.05
C ALA A 549 -11.61 28.61 24.19
N LEU A 550 -12.80 28.94 24.66
CA LEU A 550 -13.73 29.90 24.08
C LEU A 550 -13.91 31.08 25.04
N ASN A 551 -14.30 32.25 24.52
CA ASN A 551 -14.60 33.42 25.37
C ASN A 551 -15.82 33.21 26.29
N ALA A 552 -16.73 32.34 25.88
CA ALA A 552 -17.91 31.88 26.61
C ALA A 552 -18.33 30.53 26.03
N ARG A 553 -19.25 29.80 26.70
CA ARG A 553 -19.76 28.50 26.23
C ARG A 553 -20.22 28.50 24.76
N GLU A 554 -20.88 29.58 24.36
CA GLU A 554 -21.37 29.80 22.99
C GLU A 554 -20.54 30.83 22.20
N GLY A 555 -19.33 31.13 22.68
CA GLY A 555 -18.47 32.18 22.14
C GLY A 555 -17.55 31.72 21.01
N ALA A 556 -16.84 32.69 20.41
CA ALA A 556 -15.73 32.39 19.51
C ALA A 556 -14.57 31.73 20.29
N GLY A 557 -13.89 30.81 19.63
CA GLY A 557 -12.66 30.24 20.18
C GLY A 557 -11.55 31.28 20.22
N THR A 558 -10.80 31.30 21.32
CA THR A 558 -9.69 32.23 21.54
C THR A 558 -8.40 31.50 21.88
N TRP A 559 -8.45 30.18 21.91
CA TRP A 559 -7.32 29.35 22.26
C TRP A 559 -7.50 27.91 21.74
N ALA A 560 -6.44 27.32 21.21
CA ALA A 560 -6.40 25.92 20.81
C ALA A 560 -5.02 25.30 21.07
N LEU A 561 -5.00 24.16 21.77
CA LEU A 561 -3.85 23.28 21.95
C LEU A 561 -2.54 24.02 22.29
N GLY A 562 -2.54 24.83 23.33
CA GLY A 562 -1.37 25.56 23.82
C GLY A 562 -1.30 27.02 23.35
N ALA A 563 -1.98 27.38 22.26
CA ALA A 563 -1.76 28.65 21.58
C ALA A 563 -3.03 29.53 21.51
N PRO A 564 -2.90 30.85 21.70
CA PRO A 564 -4.01 31.77 21.49
C PRO A 564 -4.38 31.84 20.00
N VAL A 565 -5.67 32.06 19.77
CA VAL A 565 -6.27 32.31 18.46
C VAL A 565 -6.90 33.70 18.47
N LYS A 566 -6.91 34.38 17.32
CA LYS A 566 -7.29 35.80 17.22
C LYS A 566 -8.73 36.10 17.61
#